data_AF-A0A7C7N642-F1
#
_entry.id   AF-A0A7C7N642-F1
#
_cell.length_a   1.000
_cell.length_b   1.000
_cell.length_c   1.000
_cell.angle_alpha   90.00
_cell.angle_beta   90.00
_cell.angle_gamma   90.00
#
_symmetry.space_group_name_H-M   'P 1'
#
loop_
_entity.id
_entity.type
_entity.pdbx_description
1 polymer ?
#
loop_
_entity_poly.entity_id
_entity_poly.type
_entity_poly.pdbx_seq_one_letter_code
_entity_poly.pdbx_strand_id
1 'polypeptide(L)' 'MDLVKLNMYQRLRDFEVPAVILDEIFADEGDLEVLEANWKDLKNNGMTGDEIAGAVATMIFEQLDIRPDQFTDENE' A
#
# COMPACT_ATOMS: atom_id res chain seq x y z
N MET A 1 -15.04 -7.58 9.96
CA MET A 1 -13.60 -7.28 10.03
C MET A 1 -12.98 -7.86 8.78
N ASP A 2 -12.74 -7.01 7.80
CA ASP A 2 -12.24 -7.38 6.49
C ASP A 2 -10.78 -7.80 6.59
N LEU A 3 -10.56 -9.11 6.76
CA LEU A 3 -9.23 -9.73 6.78
C LEU A 3 -8.39 -9.34 5.55
N VAL A 4 -9.05 -9.01 4.44
CA VAL A 4 -8.43 -8.52 3.20
C VAL A 4 -7.76 -7.17 3.41
N LYS A 5 -8.46 -6.19 4.01
CA LYS A 5 -7.94 -4.84 4.30
C LYS A 5 -6.74 -4.92 5.23
N LEU A 6 -6.84 -5.71 6.29
CA LEU A 6 -5.74 -5.91 7.25
C LEU A 6 -4.52 -6.56 6.58
N ASN A 7 -4.74 -7.52 5.67
CA ASN A 7 -3.66 -8.18 4.93
C ASN A 7 -2.97 -7.23 3.95
N MET A 8 -3.73 -6.40 3.24
CA MET A 8 -3.20 -5.36 2.34
C MET A 8 -2.39 -4.33 3.13
N TYR A 9 -2.94 -3.82 4.23
CA TYR A 9 -2.27 -2.84 5.08
C TYR A 9 -0.93 -3.37 5.61
N GLN A 10 -0.91 -4.60 6.13
CA GLN A 10 0.33 -5.22 6.61
C GLN A 10 1.35 -5.40 5.50
N ARG A 11 0.93 -5.86 4.32
CA ARG A 11 1.83 -6.03 3.17
C ARG A 11 2.42 -4.69 2.72
N LEU A 12 1.61 -3.66 2.52
CA LEU A 12 2.12 -2.35 2.10
C LEU A 12 3.10 -1.77 3.14
N ARG A 13 2.83 -1.96 4.43
CA ARG A 13 3.76 -1.59 5.49
C ARG A 13 5.08 -2.38 5.45
N ASP A 14 5.03 -3.64 5.02
CA ASP A 14 6.23 -4.48 4.81
C ASP A 14 7.09 -3.93 3.64
N PHE A 15 6.46 -3.28 2.67
CA PHE A 15 7.11 -2.55 1.56
C PHE A 15 7.47 -1.10 1.91
N GLU A 16 7.74 -0.82 3.19
CA GLU A 16 8.18 0.49 3.70
C GLU A 16 7.17 1.63 3.52
N VAL A 17 5.92 1.35 3.14
CA VAL A 17 4.89 2.39 3.03
C VAL A 17 4.56 2.90 4.44
N PRO A 18 4.68 4.22 4.69
CA PRO A 18 4.41 4.78 6.00
C PRO A 18 2.96 4.54 6.44
N ALA A 19 2.77 4.21 7.73
CA ALA A 19 1.45 4.02 8.31
C ALA A 19 0.53 5.24 8.11
N VAL A 20 1.09 6.46 8.14
CA VAL A 20 0.32 7.69 7.91
C VAL A 20 -0.31 7.73 6.51
N ILE A 21 0.42 7.30 5.48
CA ILE A 21 -0.09 7.25 4.10
C ILE A 21 -1.15 6.17 3.96
N LEU A 22 -0.93 5.01 4.59
CA LEU A 22 -1.91 3.94 4.61
C LEU A 22 -3.18 4.38 5.34
N ASP A 23 -3.07 5.06 6.48
CA ASP A 23 -4.22 5.58 7.20
C ASP A 23 -4.99 6.61 6.36
N GLU A 24 -4.31 7.47 5.58
CA GLU A 24 -4.99 8.40 4.66
C GLU A 24 -5.74 7.65 3.55
N ILE A 25 -5.10 6.70 2.88
CA ILE A 25 -5.71 5.89 1.80
C ILE A 25 -6.87 5.05 2.32
N PHE A 26 -6.75 4.47 3.52
CA PHE A 26 -7.79 3.61 4.10
C PHE A 26 -8.88 4.41 4.82
N ALA A 27 -8.64 5.68 5.16
CA ALA A 27 -9.64 6.60 5.67
C ALA A 27 -10.51 7.19 4.56
N ASP A 28 -9.99 7.31 3.33
CA ASP A 28 -10.75 7.71 2.16
C ASP A 28 -11.42 6.50 1.48
N GLU A 29 -12.76 6.47 1.46
CA GLU A 29 -13.50 5.37 0.83
C GLU A 29 -13.23 5.26 -0.67
N GLY A 30 -12.97 6.36 -1.37
CA GLY A 30 -12.70 6.36 -2.81
C GLY A 30 -11.35 5.74 -3.13
N ASP A 31 -10.29 6.19 -2.44
CA ASP A 31 -8.95 5.62 -2.61
C ASP A 31 -8.90 4.16 -2.16
N LEU A 32 -9.60 3.81 -1.08
CA LEU A 32 -9.72 2.43 -0.62
C LEU A 32 -10.41 1.54 -1.64
N GLU A 33 -11.52 1.99 -2.24
CA GLU A 33 -12.21 1.23 -3.29
C GLU A 33 -11.33 1.01 -4.52
N VAL A 34 -10.58 2.03 -4.95
CA VAL A 34 -9.63 1.93 -6.07
C VAL A 34 -8.51 0.95 -5.74
N LEU A 35 -7.96 1.01 -4.52
CA LEU A 35 -6.93 0.12 -4.04
C LEU A 35 -7.43 -1.34 -4.00
N GLU A 36 -8.61 -1.58 -3.42
CA GLU A 36 -9.22 -2.92 -3.34
C GLU A 36 -9.55 -3.48 -4.73
N ALA A 37 -10.07 -2.65 -5.64
CA ALA A 37 -10.37 -3.04 -7.01
C ALA A 37 -9.09 -3.44 -7.77
N ASN A 38 -8.07 -2.57 -7.76
CA ASN A 38 -6.78 -2.85 -8.40
C ASN A 38 -6.11 -4.09 -7.80
N TRP A 39 -6.15 -4.24 -6.48
CA TRP A 39 -5.59 -5.40 -5.80
C TRP A 39 -6.27 -6.70 -6.25
N LYS A 40 -7.59 -6.69 -6.35
CA LYS A 40 -8.37 -7.85 -6.79
C LYS A 40 -8.11 -8.16 -8.26
N ASP A 41 -7.99 -7.16 -9.11
CA ASP A 41 -7.68 -7.32 -10.54
C ASP A 41 -6.30 -7.93 -10.75
N LEU A 42 -5.28 -7.42 -10.06
CA LEU A 42 -3.92 -7.96 -10.14
C LEU A 42 -3.85 -9.39 -9.59
N LYS A 43 -4.59 -9.70 -8.53
CA LYS A 43 -4.70 -11.05 -7.99
C LYS A 43 -5.39 -12.00 -8.99
N ASN A 44 -6.42 -11.53 -9.70
CA ASN A 44 -7.07 -12.29 -10.77
C ASN A 44 -6.14 -12.52 -11.96
N ASN A 45 -5.20 -11.62 -12.22
CA ASN A 45 -4.14 -11.76 -13.23
C ASN A 45 -3.04 -12.76 -12.82
N GLY A 46 -3.16 -13.41 -11.65
CA GLY A 46 -2.23 -14.43 -11.17
C GLY A 46 -1.06 -13.88 -10.36
N MET A 47 -1.07 -12.59 -10.03
CA MET A 47 -0.05 -12.00 -9.15
C MET A 47 -0.26 -12.40 -7.70
N THR A 48 0.84 -12.63 -7.00
CA THR A 48 0.82 -12.85 -5.56
C THR A 48 0.61 -11.54 -4.82
N GLY A 49 0.06 -11.59 -3.60
CA GLY A 49 -0.18 -10.36 -2.84
C GLY A 49 1.09 -9.56 -2.57
N ASP A 50 2.27 -10.18 -2.61
CA ASP A 50 3.56 -9.53 -2.37
C ASP A 50 4.00 -8.75 -3.59
N GLU A 51 3.84 -9.32 -4.79
CA GLU A 51 4.05 -8.60 -6.05
C GLU A 51 3.11 -7.40 -6.19
N ILE A 52 1.84 -7.59 -5.81
CA ILE A 52 0.84 -6.51 -5.82
C ILE A 52 1.24 -5.41 -4.85
N ALA A 53 1.62 -5.78 -3.62
CA ALA A 53 2.02 -4.82 -2.60
C ALA A 53 3.23 -4.00 -3.03
N GLY A 54 4.26 -4.62 -3.63
CA GLY A 54 5.42 -3.90 -4.14
C GLY A 54 5.08 -2.95 -5.30
N ALA A 55 4.22 -3.38 -6.23
CA ALA A 55 3.78 -2.53 -7.33
C ALA A 55 2.97 -1.32 -6.84
N VAL A 56 2.02 -1.55 -5.92
CA VAL A 56 1.19 -0.51 -5.32
C VAL A 56 2.05 0.43 -4.47
N ALA A 57 2.95 -0.09 -3.64
CA ALA A 57 3.85 0.72 -2.83
C ALA A 57 4.69 1.66 -3.71
N THR A 58 5.27 1.12 -4.79
CA THR A 58 6.02 1.92 -5.77
C THR A 58 5.15 3.01 -6.38
N MET A 59 3.92 2.69 -6.78
CA MET A 59 2.97 3.69 -7.32
C MET A 59 2.63 4.78 -6.29
N ILE A 60 2.45 4.42 -5.02
CA ILE A 60 2.18 5.38 -3.94
C ILE A 60 3.38 6.32 -3.77
N PHE A 61 4.60 5.78 -3.70
CA PHE A 61 5.82 6.58 -3.61
C PHE A 61 5.99 7.53 -4.81
N GLU A 62 5.76 7.04 -6.03
CA GLU A 62 5.84 7.86 -7.25
C GLU A 62 4.77 8.95 -7.29
N GLN A 63 3.52 8.64 -6.90
CA GLN A 63 2.44 9.62 -6.92
C GLN A 63 2.59 10.71 -5.86
N LEU A 64 3.10 10.34 -4.68
CA LEU A 64 3.28 11.28 -3.57
C LEU A 64 4.64 11.99 -3.60
N ASP A 65 5.50 11.69 -4.60
CA ASP A 65 6.91 12.11 -4.69
C ASP A 65 7.69 11.83 -3.39
N ILE A 66 7.28 10.80 -2.67
CA ILE A 66 7.87 10.38 -1.41
C ILE A 66 9.10 9.54 -1.73
N ARG A 67 10.25 9.96 -1.21
CA ARG A 67 11.46 9.11 -1.24
C ARG A 67 11.42 8.14 -0.06
N PRO A 68 11.78 6.86 -0.25
CA PRO A 68 11.87 5.91 0.86
C PRO A 68 12.85 6.39 1.96
N ASP A 69 13.87 7.17 1.59
CA ASP A 69 14.82 7.84 2.48
C ASP A 69 14.20 8.91 3.41
N GLN A 70 12.96 9.35 3.15
CA GLN A 70 12.31 10.41 3.92
C GLN A 70 11.67 9.90 5.22
N PHE A 71 11.54 8.57 5.35
CA PHE A 71 10.94 7.90 6.51
C PHE A 71 11.90 6.95 7.23
N THR A 72 13.14 6.81 6.74
CA THR A 72 14.23 6.24 7.54
C THR A 72 14.55 7.19 8.67
N ASP A 73 13.88 6.95 9.79
CA ASP A 73 14.11 7.55 11.09
C ASP A 73 15.62 7.46 11.39
N GLU A 74 16.31 8.61 11.29
CA GLU A 74 17.63 8.83 11.89
C GLU A 74 17.47 8.65 13.41
N ASN A 75 17.47 7.40 13.87
CA ASN A 75 17.71 7.10 15.27
C ASN A 75 19.21 7.32 15.52
N GLU A 76 19.56 8.57 15.87
CA GLU A 76 20.78 8.92 16.60
C GLU A 76 20.89 8.18 17.94
#